data_AF-H9FKT8-F1
#
_entry.id   AF-H9FKT8-F1
#
_cell.length_a   1.000
_cell.length_b   1.000
_cell.length_c   1.000
_cell.angle_alpha   90.00
_cell.angle_beta   90.00
_cell.angle_gamma   90.00
#
_symmetry.space_group_name_H-M   'P 1'
#
loop_
_entity.id
_entity.type
_entity.pdbx_description
1 polymer ?
#
loop_
_entity_poly.entity_id
_entity_poly.type
_entity_poly.pdbx_seq_one_letter_code
_entity_poly.pdbx_strand_id
1 'polypeptide(L)'
;NCMDYSHCQGNRWRRSKRASYVSNPICKGCLSCSKDNGCSRCQQKLFFFLRREGMRQYGECLHSCPSGYYGHRAPDMNRCARCRIENCDSCFSKDFCTKCKVGFYLHRGRCFDECPDGFAPLEETMECVEGCEVGHWSEWGTCSRNNR
;
A
#
# COMPACT_ATOMS: atom_id res chain seq x y z
N ASN A 1 -42.55 -6.43 -10.04
CA ASN A 1 -43.19 -5.10 -10.01
C ASN A 1 -42.23 -3.99 -10.42
N CYS A 2 -41.89 -3.94 -11.71
CA CYS A 2 -41.47 -2.69 -12.36
C CYS A 2 -42.43 -2.48 -13.52
N MET A 3 -43.52 -1.76 -13.26
CA MET A 3 -44.28 -1.01 -14.28
C MET A 3 -43.44 0.27 -14.54
N ASP A 4 -43.30 0.84 -15.72
CA ASP A 4 -44.29 1.03 -16.77
C ASP A 4 -43.59 1.35 -18.11
N TYR A 5 -44.44 1.41 -19.13
CA TYR A 5 -44.33 1.33 -20.57
C TYR A 5 -43.39 2.32 -21.30
N SER A 6 -42.69 1.81 -22.32
CA SER A 6 -42.76 2.37 -23.69
C SER A 6 -42.22 1.35 -24.71
N HIS A 7 -43.05 1.00 -25.67
CA HIS A 7 -42.96 -0.16 -26.55
C HIS A 7 -42.31 0.19 -27.92
N CYS A 8 -41.67 -0.83 -28.51
CA CYS A 8 -41.55 -1.12 -29.94
C CYS A 8 -40.46 -0.48 -30.85
N GLN A 9 -39.54 -1.40 -31.23
CA GLN A 9 -39.17 -1.83 -32.59
C GLN A 9 -38.22 -1.00 -33.49
N GLY A 10 -37.28 -1.72 -34.10
CA GLY A 10 -36.85 -1.46 -35.49
C GLY A 10 -35.34 -1.41 -35.71
N ASN A 11 -34.76 -2.51 -36.17
CA ASN A 11 -33.42 -2.57 -36.76
C ASN A 11 -33.26 -1.51 -37.87
N ARG A 12 -32.32 -0.58 -37.70
CA ARG A 12 -31.63 0.06 -38.83
C ARG A 12 -30.32 0.68 -38.36
N TRP A 13 -29.23 0.13 -38.87
CA TRP A 13 -27.86 0.62 -38.76
C TRP A 13 -27.79 2.15 -38.93
N ARG A 14 -27.73 2.88 -37.82
CA ARG A 14 -27.26 4.27 -37.80
C ARG A 14 -25.91 4.26 -37.12
N ARG A 15 -24.87 4.62 -37.88
CA ARG A 15 -23.54 4.97 -37.36
C ARG A 15 -23.74 5.92 -36.18
N SER A 16 -23.65 5.38 -34.96
CA SER A 16 -23.77 6.19 -33.76
C SER A 16 -22.61 7.15 -33.76
N LYS A 17 -22.94 8.45 -33.83
CA LYS A 17 -22.02 9.54 -33.57
C LYS A 17 -21.14 9.14 -32.38
N ARG A 18 -19.82 9.20 -32.54
CA ARG A 18 -18.85 9.12 -31.45
C ARG A 18 -19.32 10.14 -30.40
N ALA A 19 -20.00 9.66 -29.37
CA ALA A 19 -20.10 10.38 -28.13
C ALA A 19 -18.65 10.46 -27.65
N SER A 20 -18.08 11.67 -27.71
CA SER A 20 -16.85 11.99 -27.00
C SER A 20 -17.16 11.79 -25.53
N TYR A 21 -17.00 10.55 -25.05
CA TYR A 21 -17.01 10.23 -23.63
C TYR A 21 -15.90 11.08 -23.05
N VAL A 22 -16.27 12.15 -22.36
CA VAL A 22 -15.42 12.75 -21.35
C VAL A 22 -15.16 11.61 -20.37
N SER A 23 -14.05 10.91 -20.57
CA SER A 23 -13.61 9.83 -19.71
C SER A 23 -13.42 10.46 -18.34
N ASN A 24 -14.37 10.27 -17.44
CA ASN A 24 -14.21 10.73 -16.07
C ASN A 24 -12.90 10.11 -15.55
N PRO A 25 -11.87 10.92 -15.22
CA PRO A 25 -10.55 10.40 -14.85
C PRO A 25 -10.61 9.40 -13.69
N ILE A 26 -11.60 9.55 -12.81
CA ILE A 26 -11.85 8.72 -11.63
C ILE A 26 -12.23 7.28 -12.01
N CYS A 27 -12.90 7.07 -13.15
CA CYS A 27 -13.39 5.76 -13.57
C CYS A 27 -12.40 4.97 -14.44
N LYS A 28 -11.15 5.42 -14.59
CA LYS A 28 -10.15 4.72 -15.40
C LYS A 28 -9.81 3.36 -14.76
N GLY A 29 -9.92 2.27 -15.53
CA GLY A 29 -9.63 0.92 -15.03
C GLY A 29 -10.70 0.34 -14.09
N CYS A 30 -11.89 0.95 -14.07
CA CYS A 30 -13.00 0.54 -13.23
C CYS A 30 -14.02 -0.34 -13.99
N LEU A 31 -14.57 -1.37 -13.33
CA LEU A 31 -15.65 -2.22 -13.84
C LEU A 31 -17.04 -1.67 -13.52
N SER A 32 -17.20 -1.00 -12.37
CA SER A 32 -18.46 -0.39 -11.94
C SER A 32 -18.18 0.96 -11.31
N CYS A 33 -18.63 2.04 -11.96
CA CYS A 33 -18.37 3.41 -11.52
C CYS A 33 -19.67 4.15 -11.22
N SER A 34 -19.67 4.90 -10.13
CA SER A 34 -20.73 5.83 -9.74
C SER A 34 -20.26 7.27 -9.87
N LYS A 35 -21.19 8.20 -10.12
CA LYS A 35 -20.90 9.63 -10.23
C LYS A 35 -20.38 10.21 -8.90
N ASP A 36 -20.93 9.77 -7.78
CA ASP A 36 -20.66 10.37 -6.47
C ASP A 36 -19.56 9.63 -5.68
N ASN A 37 -19.50 8.30 -5.82
CA ASN A 37 -18.57 7.45 -5.06
C ASN A 37 -17.35 7.01 -5.88
N GLY A 38 -17.23 7.46 -7.13
CA GLY A 38 -16.17 7.00 -8.04
C GLY A 38 -16.27 5.51 -8.34
N CYS A 39 -15.13 4.83 -8.44
CA CYS A 39 -15.10 3.41 -8.73
C CYS A 39 -15.52 2.57 -7.52
N SER A 40 -16.31 1.51 -7.74
CA SER A 40 -16.66 0.52 -6.71
C SER A 40 -15.95 -0.83 -6.89
N ARG A 41 -15.59 -1.19 -8.14
CA ARG A 41 -14.87 -2.44 -8.45
C ARG A 41 -13.81 -2.19 -9.52
N CYS A 42 -12.56 -2.45 -9.18
CA CYS A 42 -11.44 -2.33 -10.11
C CYS A 42 -11.26 -3.58 -10.97
N GLN A 43 -10.59 -3.43 -12.12
CA GLN A 43 -10.06 -4.57 -12.85
C GLN A 43 -9.06 -5.35 -11.97
N GLN A 44 -9.00 -6.68 -12.14
CA GLN A 44 -8.23 -7.59 -11.27
C GLN A 44 -6.75 -7.23 -11.07
N LYS A 45 -6.12 -6.53 -12.02
CA LYS A 45 -4.70 -6.13 -11.93
C LYS A 45 -4.45 -4.83 -11.16
N LEU A 46 -5.50 -4.07 -10.84
CA LEU A 46 -5.42 -2.76 -10.21
C LEU A 46 -5.78 -2.85 -8.73
N PHE A 47 -5.29 -1.89 -7.94
CA PHE A 47 -5.62 -1.73 -6.54
C PHE A 47 -6.72 -0.69 -6.36
N PHE A 48 -7.74 -1.05 -5.60
CA PHE A 48 -8.75 -0.12 -5.12
C PHE A 48 -8.16 0.80 -4.05
N PHE A 49 -8.23 2.11 -4.27
CA PHE A 49 -7.81 3.13 -3.32
C PHE A 49 -8.99 4.04 -2.97
N LEU A 50 -9.29 4.16 -1.67
CA LEU A 50 -10.31 5.08 -1.18
C LEU A 50 -9.66 6.44 -0.91
N ARG A 51 -9.90 7.40 -1.82
CA ARG A 51 -9.40 8.76 -1.69
C ARG A 51 -10.38 9.61 -0.88
N ARG A 52 -9.85 10.39 0.06
CA ARG A 52 -10.62 11.35 0.85
C ARG A 52 -10.25 12.76 0.44
N GLU A 53 -11.23 13.54 0.01
CA GLU A 53 -11.09 14.95 -0.35
C GLU A 53 -12.15 15.75 0.42
N GLY A 54 -11.73 16.43 1.49
CA GLY A 54 -12.64 17.05 2.45
C GLY A 54 -13.59 16.02 3.08
N MET A 55 -14.90 16.22 2.86
CA MET A 55 -15.96 15.31 3.31
C MET A 55 -16.29 14.20 2.31
N ARG A 56 -15.80 14.30 1.07
CA ARG A 56 -16.06 13.31 0.03
C ARG A 56 -15.08 12.14 0.15
N GLN A 57 -15.60 10.95 -0.12
CA GLN A 57 -14.81 9.75 -0.29
C GLN A 57 -15.21 9.09 -1.60
N TYR A 58 -14.23 8.75 -2.41
CA TYR A 58 -14.47 8.11 -3.69
C TYR A 58 -13.37 7.11 -4.01
N GLY A 59 -13.73 6.05 -4.73
CA GLY A 59 -12.80 5.01 -5.13
C GLY A 59 -12.06 5.37 -6.41
N GLU A 60 -10.75 5.13 -6.42
CA GLU A 60 -9.88 5.19 -7.58
C GLU A 60 -9.20 3.82 -7.78
N CYS A 61 -8.89 3.46 -9.03
CA CYS A 61 -8.14 2.25 -9.35
C CYS A 61 -6.72 2.62 -9.77
N LEU A 62 -5.73 2.13 -9.02
CA LEU A 62 -4.33 2.47 -9.21
C LEU A 62 -3.49 1.23 -9.58
N HIS A 63 -2.41 1.44 -10.34
CA HIS A 63 -1.44 0.38 -10.61
C HIS A 63 -0.55 0.09 -9.38
N SER A 64 -0.24 1.13 -8.61
CA SER A 64 0.56 1.09 -7.40
C SER A 64 -0.08 1.97 -6.33
N CYS A 65 0.02 1.55 -5.07
CA CYS A 65 -0.51 2.34 -3.96
C CYS A 65 0.34 3.58 -3.69
N PRO A 66 -0.28 4.70 -3.26
CA PRO A 66 0.44 5.92 -2.93
C PRO A 66 1.26 5.78 -1.64
N SER A 67 2.16 6.73 -1.37
CA SER A 67 2.98 6.77 -0.17
C SER A 67 2.15 6.65 1.12
N GLY A 68 2.65 5.90 2.10
CA GLY A 68 1.92 5.57 3.32
C GLY A 68 0.84 4.49 3.15
N TYR A 69 0.72 3.87 1.97
CA TYR A 69 -0.15 2.73 1.72
C TYR A 69 0.63 1.57 1.09
N TYR A 70 0.21 0.35 1.39
CA TYR A 70 0.75 -0.88 0.79
C TYR A 70 -0.34 -1.62 0.02
N GLY A 71 0.07 -2.36 -1.02
CA GLY A 71 -0.83 -3.15 -1.84
C GLY A 71 -1.20 -4.46 -1.16
N HIS A 72 -2.45 -4.59 -0.71
CA HIS A 72 -2.99 -5.83 -0.17
C HIS A 72 -3.77 -6.56 -1.26
N ARG A 73 -3.30 -7.76 -1.63
CA ARG A 73 -4.04 -8.68 -2.51
C ARG A 73 -4.91 -9.59 -1.66
N ALA A 74 -6.21 -9.58 -1.88
CA ALA A 74 -7.18 -10.41 -1.17
C ALA A 74 -8.06 -11.17 -2.20
N PRO A 75 -8.69 -12.30 -1.82
CA PRO A 75 -9.49 -13.09 -2.74
C PRO A 75 -10.67 -12.33 -3.38
N ASP A 76 -11.19 -11.32 -2.68
CA ASP A 76 -12.27 -10.46 -3.11
C ASP A 76 -11.81 -9.35 -4.06
N MET A 77 -10.80 -8.58 -3.67
CA MET A 77 -10.19 -7.53 -4.48
C MET A 77 -8.81 -7.12 -3.98
N ASN A 78 -8.00 -6.55 -4.89
CA ASN A 78 -6.77 -5.87 -4.52
C ASN A 78 -7.08 -4.47 -4.03
N ARG A 79 -6.52 -4.06 -2.88
CA ARG A 79 -6.78 -2.76 -2.27
C ARG A 79 -5.51 -2.14 -1.69
N CYS A 80 -5.48 -0.82 -1.62
CA CYS A 80 -4.46 -0.08 -0.90
C CYS A 80 -4.84 0.05 0.58
N ALA A 81 -4.06 -0.58 1.44
CA ALA A 81 -4.23 -0.50 2.89
C ALA A 81 -3.23 0.50 3.48
N ARG A 82 -3.67 1.30 4.46
CA ARG A 82 -2.81 2.29 5.11
C ARG A 82 -1.74 1.59 5.94
N CYS A 83 -0.50 2.06 5.82
CA CYS A 83 0.60 1.66 6.68
C CYS A 83 0.36 2.15 8.11
N ARG A 84 0.38 1.23 9.09
CA ARG A 84 0.14 1.55 10.51
C ARG A 84 1.34 1.23 11.41
N ILE A 85 2.46 0.82 10.82
CA ILE A 85 3.70 0.55 11.56
C ILE A 85 4.26 1.90 12.02
N GLU A 86 4.60 2.00 13.30
CA GLU A 86 5.18 3.20 13.88
C GLU A 86 6.53 3.52 13.22
N ASN A 87 6.79 4.80 13.01
CA ASN A 87 8.02 5.31 12.40
C ASN A 87 8.38 4.71 11.02
N CYS A 88 7.40 4.14 10.33
CA CYS A 88 7.58 3.57 8.99
C CYS A 88 7.20 4.58 7.90
N ASP A 89 8.05 4.74 6.89
CA ASP A 89 7.80 5.56 5.69
C ASP A 89 7.12 4.73 4.59
N SER A 90 7.59 3.49 4.39
CA SER A 90 6.98 2.54 3.45
C SER A 90 6.94 1.15 4.04
N CYS A 91 5.80 0.45 3.90
CA CYS A 91 5.65 -0.93 4.32
C CYS A 91 5.23 -1.84 3.17
N PHE A 92 5.65 -3.10 3.28
CA PHE A 92 5.27 -4.17 2.36
C PHE A 92 3.94 -4.80 2.78
N SER A 93 3.72 -4.97 4.08
CA SER A 93 2.53 -5.59 4.65
C SER A 93 2.06 -4.82 5.88
N LYS A 94 1.02 -5.35 6.53
CA LYS A 94 0.50 -4.79 7.78
C LYS A 94 1.57 -4.70 8.87
N ASP A 95 2.49 -5.68 8.89
CA ASP A 95 3.41 -5.91 9.99
C ASP A 95 4.89 -5.86 9.56
N PHE A 96 5.16 -5.53 8.29
CA PHE A 96 6.51 -5.47 7.73
C PHE A 96 6.79 -4.14 7.03
N CYS A 97 7.65 -3.34 7.65
CA CYS A 97 8.19 -2.09 7.11
C CYS A 97 9.37 -2.39 6.17
N THR A 98 9.44 -1.67 5.05
CA THR A 98 10.56 -1.75 4.09
C THR A 98 11.48 -0.54 4.19
N LYS A 99 10.99 0.58 4.72
CA LYS A 99 11.80 1.79 4.91
C LYS A 99 11.29 2.56 6.12
N CYS A 100 12.18 2.80 7.07
CA CYS A 100 11.90 3.63 8.23
C CYS A 100 12.00 5.12 7.90
N LYS A 101 11.36 5.94 8.74
CA LYS A 101 11.56 7.39 8.70
C LYS A 101 13.00 7.73 9.07
N VAL A 102 13.45 8.91 8.66
CA VAL A 102 14.79 9.42 8.99
C VAL A 102 14.99 9.42 10.51
N GLY A 103 16.15 8.94 10.96
CA GLY A 103 16.50 8.80 12.37
C GLY A 103 16.03 7.51 13.03
N PHE A 104 15.49 6.55 12.27
CA PHE A 104 15.12 5.23 12.76
C PHE A 104 15.82 4.12 11.96
N TYR A 105 16.20 3.06 12.65
CA TYR A 105 16.85 1.88 12.10
C TYR A 105 15.83 0.77 11.84
N LEU A 106 15.94 0.14 10.67
CA LEU A 106 15.13 -1.00 10.30
C LEU A 106 15.69 -2.28 10.94
N HIS A 107 14.84 -2.97 11.70
CA HIS A 107 15.15 -4.28 12.25
C HIS A 107 13.93 -5.21 12.13
N ARG A 108 14.10 -6.34 11.43
CA ARG A 108 13.06 -7.38 11.26
C ARG A 108 11.69 -6.83 10.84
N GLY A 109 11.67 -5.82 9.96
CA GLY A 109 10.44 -5.20 9.45
C GLY A 109 9.81 -4.19 10.40
N ARG A 110 10.49 -3.75 11.46
CA ARG A 110 10.04 -2.68 12.36
C ARG A 110 11.12 -1.60 12.46
N CYS A 111 10.72 -0.43 12.92
CA CYS A 111 11.57 0.75 13.02
C CYS A 111 11.85 1.09 14.48
N PHE A 112 13.11 1.22 14.83
CA PHE A 112 13.57 1.53 16.18
C PHE A 112 14.46 2.78 16.15
N ASP A 113 14.44 3.55 17.22
CA ASP A 113 15.33 4.69 17.45
C ASP A 113 16.77 4.22 17.72
N GLU A 114 16.93 3.15 18.50
CA GLU A 114 18.20 2.47 18.75
C GLU A 114 18.11 0.98 18.37
N CYS A 115 19.23 0.38 17.94
CA CYS A 115 19.25 -1.03 17.60
C CYS A 115 19.10 -1.92 18.86
N PRO A 116 18.33 -3.02 18.78
CA PRO A 116 18.17 -3.93 19.90
C PRO A 116 19.47 -4.65 20.25
N ASP A 117 19.54 -5.20 21.46
CA ASP A 117 20.72 -5.92 21.96
C ASP A 117 21.24 -6.99 20.99
N GLY A 118 22.56 -6.99 20.77
CA GLY A 118 23.23 -7.87 19.81
C GLY A 118 23.25 -7.36 18.36
N PHE A 119 22.70 -6.16 18.11
CA PHE A 119 22.75 -5.51 16.80
C PHE A 119 23.40 -4.13 16.89
N ALA A 120 24.17 -3.79 15.86
CA ALA A 120 24.77 -2.47 15.70
C ALA A 120 24.07 -1.70 14.56
N PRO A 121 23.96 -0.36 14.67
CA PRO A 121 23.43 0.46 13.59
C PRO A 121 24.43 0.54 12.43
N LEU A 122 23.93 0.32 11.21
CA LEU A 122 24.67 0.56 9.98
C LEU A 122 24.17 1.85 9.32
N GLU A 123 24.92 2.94 9.48
CA GLU A 123 24.55 4.28 9.02
C GLU A 123 24.34 4.38 7.50
N GLU A 124 25.05 3.56 6.72
CA GLU A 124 24.93 3.57 5.26
C GLU A 124 23.55 3.11 4.77
N THR A 125 22.94 2.16 5.48
CA THR A 125 21.66 1.56 5.10
C THR A 125 20.51 1.91 6.05
N MET A 126 20.81 2.50 7.21
CA MET A 126 19.86 2.73 8.31
C MET A 126 19.20 1.41 8.76
N GLU A 127 19.99 0.35 8.90
CA GLU A 127 19.55 -0.97 9.32
C GLU A 127 20.30 -1.45 10.57
N CYS A 128 19.67 -2.30 11.36
CA CYS A 128 20.32 -2.99 12.46
C CYS A 128 20.91 -4.31 11.96
N VAL A 129 22.24 -4.39 11.92
CA VAL A 129 22.98 -5.58 11.50
C VAL A 129 23.51 -6.32 12.73
N GLU A 130 23.69 -7.64 12.62
CA GLU A 130 24.34 -8.40 13.70
C GLU A 130 25.76 -7.84 13.89
N GLY A 131 25.96 -7.22 15.04
CA GLY A 131 27.19 -6.54 15.41
C GLY A 131 27.58 -7.03 16.78
N CYS A 132 28.68 -7.78 16.85
CA CYS A 132 29.32 -8.07 18.12
C CYS A 132 30.15 -6.85 18.50
N GLU A 133 29.93 -6.26 19.66
CA GLU A 133 30.93 -5.40 20.27
C GLU A 133 32.15 -6.26 20.59
N VAL A 134 33.20 -6.14 19.77
CA VAL A 134 34.49 -6.75 20.09
C VAL A 134 35.04 -5.93 21.26
N GLY A 135 34.98 -6.49 22.46
CA GLY A 135 35.60 -5.89 23.63
C GLY A 135 37.09 -5.61 23.40
N HIS A 136 37.67 -4.74 24.22
CA HIS A 136 39.12 -4.53 24.22
C HIS A 136 39.86 -5.87 24.31
N TRP A 137 40.98 -5.99 23.59
CA TRP A 137 41.84 -7.16 23.64
C TRP A 137 42.17 -7.51 25.11
N SER A 138 41.72 -8.68 25.56
CA SER A 138 42.06 -9.24 26.87
C SER A 138 43.01 -10.42 26.69
N GLU A 139 43.64 -10.86 27.78
CA GLU A 139 44.29 -12.17 27.78
C GLU A 139 43.28 -13.28 27.44
N TRP A 140 43.77 -14.39 26.87
CA TRP A 140 42.95 -15.54 26.49
C TRP A 140 42.24 -16.12 27.72
N GLY A 141 40.93 -15.89 27.81
CA GLY A 141 40.06 -16.43 28.85
C GLY A 141 39.13 -17.53 28.34
N THR A 142 38.47 -18.25 29.25
CA THR A 142 37.39 -19.17 28.91
C THR A 142 36.23 -18.43 28.24
N CYS A 143 35.73 -18.96 27.12
CA CYS A 143 34.64 -18.36 26.37
C CYS A 143 33.36 -18.32 27.21
N SER A 144 32.96 -17.13 27.66
CA SER A 144 31.71 -16.91 28.37
C SER A 144 30.74 -16.17 27.46
N ARG A 145 29.68 -16.87 27.03
CA ARG A 145 28.62 -16.31 26.17
C ARG A 145 27.56 -15.64 27.05
N ASN A 146 27.81 -14.39 27.42
CA ASN A 146 26.81 -13.60 28.16
C ASN A 146 25.81 -12.97 27.18
N ASN A 147 24.79 -13.75 26.81
CA ASN A 147 23.52 -13.17 26.35
C ASN A 147 22.72 -12.80 27.60
N ARG A 148 22.75 -11.53 27.98
CA ARG A 148 21.78 -10.99 28.93
C ARG A 148 20.66 -10.30 28.16
#